data_AF-A0A6B8TG13-F1
#
_entry.id   AF-A0A6B8TG13-F1
#
_cell.length_a   1.000
_cell.length_b   1.000
_cell.length_c   1.000
_cell.angle_alpha   90.00
_cell.angle_beta   90.00
_cell.angle_gamma   90.00
#
_symmetry.space_group_name_H-M   'P 1'
#
loop_
_entity.id
_entity.type
_entity.pdbx_description
1 polymer ?
#
loop_
_entity_poly.entity_id
_entity_poly.type
_entity_poly.pdbx_seq_one_letter_code
_entity_poly.pdbx_strand_id
1 'polypeptide(L)'
;MLWRSHRAGYGGVVWRRRKRARGEAGGPAAASAAADSSGDSFAAPSSAAPASGTSASAASSPVERGSLAAGWAKYYRKRVARIMPAYWVLVVLVLVALPVGDGANLRTWLTNLTLTQVYFADSLHGGLTHLWSLSVEVAFYVTLPIFAIALRGLDPMRRQGARILALVGLSVLSFGWAWLPLPYPDGVNPHIQPAAYFSWFAAGMIFAEVESLAGSQSARAREVLATAQRFARLRWLWIGTAVGALALAAWMGPEGLVELSNWEFLRRTWCGLVFGAAVIGPWALAPESRFLTTPVMQALGRWSYGIFLWHMAMLSVAFPLLGVRIFDGHLLAVSAVTIALTIPLAAASYALVEEPARRWLGRVWANDARTSAPVSTS
;
A
#
# COMPACT_ATOMS: atom_id res chain seq x y z
N MET A 1 -4.04 -0.96 0.82
CA MET A 1 -5.44 -1.23 1.19
C MET A 1 -6.40 -0.57 0.22
N LEU A 2 -6.93 -1.35 -0.73
CA LEU A 2 -8.20 -1.11 -1.44
C LEU A 2 -8.42 -2.30 -2.37
N TRP A 3 -8.82 -3.43 -1.81
CA TRP A 3 -9.51 -4.48 -2.56
C TRP A 3 -10.93 -4.57 -1.98
N ARG A 4 -11.82 -3.66 -2.42
CA ARG A 4 -13.26 -3.87 -2.27
C ARG A 4 -13.76 -4.49 -3.56
N SER A 5 -14.22 -5.73 -3.47
CA SER A 5 -14.99 -6.36 -4.54
C SER A 5 -16.27 -5.55 -4.75
N HIS A 6 -16.52 -5.22 -6.02
CA HIS A 6 -17.77 -4.59 -6.46
C HIS A 6 -18.93 -5.51 -6.07
N ARG A 7 -19.83 -5.04 -5.21
CA ARG A 7 -21.26 -5.37 -5.31
C ARG A 7 -22.00 -4.06 -5.53
N ALA A 8 -22.71 -4.00 -6.66
CA ALA A 8 -23.77 -3.04 -6.88
C ALA A 8 -24.86 -3.25 -5.80
N GLY A 9 -25.40 -2.15 -5.29
CA GLY A 9 -26.46 -2.17 -4.28
C GLY A 9 -26.62 -0.78 -3.67
N TYR A 10 -27.59 -0.04 -4.20
CA TYR A 10 -28.09 1.24 -3.71
C TYR A 10 -28.42 1.20 -2.22
N GLY A 11 -28.25 2.34 -1.53
CA GLY A 11 -28.89 2.61 -0.23
C GLY A 11 -27.93 3.13 0.83
N GLY A 12 -27.82 4.46 0.95
CA GLY A 12 -27.25 5.09 2.12
C GLY A 12 -28.11 4.82 3.35
N VAL A 13 -27.52 4.29 4.42
CA VAL A 13 -28.20 4.13 5.70
C VAL A 13 -27.70 5.19 6.66
N VAL A 14 -28.53 6.22 6.81
CA VAL A 14 -28.47 7.22 7.88
C VAL A 14 -28.81 6.51 9.19
N TRP A 15 -27.88 6.49 10.15
CA TRP A 15 -28.14 5.99 11.50
C TRP A 15 -29.00 7.00 12.27
N ARG A 16 -30.33 6.84 12.22
CA ARG A 16 -31.25 7.50 13.17
C ARG A 16 -31.50 6.59 14.38
N ARG A 17 -31.14 7.10 15.55
CA ARG A 17 -31.37 6.50 16.87
C ARG A 17 -32.88 6.43 17.15
N ARG A 18 -33.50 5.24 17.09
CA ARG A 18 -34.89 5.04 17.55
C ARG A 18 -34.89 4.80 19.07
N LYS A 19 -35.45 5.75 19.82
CA LYS A 19 -35.83 5.58 21.23
C LYS A 19 -36.98 4.56 21.31
N ARG A 20 -36.87 3.61 22.24
CA ARG A 20 -37.95 2.72 22.70
C ARG A 20 -39.07 3.56 23.32
N ALA A 21 -40.32 3.24 22.97
CA ALA A 21 -41.50 3.56 23.77
C ALA A 21 -42.32 2.27 23.94
N ARG A 22 -42.77 2.04 25.18
CA ARG A 22 -43.64 0.95 25.66
C ARG A 22 -45.11 1.22 25.28
N GLY A 23 -45.92 0.17 25.32
CA GLY A 23 -47.40 0.17 25.32
C GLY A 23 -47.89 -0.99 24.45
N GLU A 24 -48.13 -2.18 25.02
CA GLU A 24 -49.37 -2.66 25.67
C GLU A 24 -50.53 -3.04 24.71
N ALA A 25 -51.10 -4.21 25.02
CA ALA A 25 -52.45 -4.73 24.73
C ALA A 25 -52.73 -5.53 23.43
N GLY A 26 -53.28 -6.75 23.65
CA GLY A 26 -54.33 -7.36 22.80
C GLY A 26 -53.98 -8.63 22.00
N GLY A 27 -54.35 -9.82 22.49
CA GLY A 27 -54.41 -11.08 21.70
C GLY A 27 -55.73 -11.20 20.89
N PRO A 28 -56.23 -12.42 20.60
CA PRO A 28 -55.63 -13.52 19.83
C PRO A 28 -56.57 -14.04 18.69
N ALA A 29 -56.06 -14.78 17.69
CA ALA A 29 -56.81 -15.70 16.79
C ALA A 29 -55.80 -16.53 15.95
N ALA A 30 -55.71 -17.87 16.05
CA ALA A 30 -56.49 -18.90 15.30
C ALA A 30 -56.27 -18.81 13.77
N ALA A 31 -56.05 -19.85 12.95
CA ALA A 31 -55.89 -21.31 13.08
C ALA A 31 -55.55 -21.88 11.67
N SER A 32 -55.21 -23.17 11.63
CA SER A 32 -55.20 -24.11 10.47
C SER A 32 -54.03 -23.97 9.47
N ALA A 33 -53.15 -24.94 9.21
CA ALA A 33 -53.20 -26.41 9.03
C ALA A 33 -53.21 -26.85 7.56
N ALA A 34 -52.46 -27.93 7.33
CA ALA A 34 -52.48 -28.89 6.21
C ALA A 34 -51.89 -28.42 4.87
N ALA A 35 -51.32 -29.28 4.01
CA ALA A 35 -50.77 -30.64 4.06
C ALA A 35 -50.34 -30.97 2.60
N ASP A 36 -49.60 -32.06 2.43
CA ASP A 36 -49.50 -32.89 1.21
C ASP A 36 -48.77 -32.33 -0.02
N SER A 37 -48.07 -33.13 -0.84
CA SER A 37 -47.57 -34.52 -0.78
C SER A 37 -46.87 -34.77 -2.13
N SER A 38 -45.90 -35.70 -2.18
CA SER A 38 -45.58 -36.64 -3.28
C SER A 38 -45.54 -36.13 -4.74
N GLY A 39 -44.51 -36.36 -5.56
CA GLY A 39 -43.71 -37.58 -5.72
C GLY A 39 -43.40 -37.77 -7.23
N ASP A 40 -42.45 -38.66 -7.49
CA ASP A 40 -42.20 -39.37 -8.76
C ASP A 40 -41.26 -38.78 -9.83
N SER A 41 -40.00 -39.20 -9.68
CA SER A 41 -39.10 -39.87 -10.65
C SER A 41 -39.62 -40.20 -12.07
N PHE A 42 -38.79 -40.03 -13.11
CA PHE A 42 -38.11 -41.15 -13.81
C PHE A 42 -37.13 -40.70 -14.94
N ALA A 43 -35.98 -41.40 -14.97
CA ALA A 43 -35.10 -41.85 -16.08
C ALA A 43 -34.50 -40.93 -17.18
N ALA A 44 -33.17 -41.08 -17.31
CA ALA A 44 -32.39 -41.02 -18.55
C ALA A 44 -32.19 -42.44 -19.13
N PRO A 45 -31.78 -42.59 -20.41
CA PRO A 45 -30.38 -42.97 -20.66
C PRO A 45 -29.73 -42.45 -21.97
N SER A 46 -28.39 -42.32 -21.91
CA SER A 46 -27.34 -42.56 -22.94
C SER A 46 -27.52 -42.13 -24.41
N SER A 47 -26.60 -41.28 -24.92
CA SER A 47 -25.51 -41.69 -25.85
C SER A 47 -24.75 -40.52 -26.50
N ALA A 48 -23.49 -40.80 -26.84
CA ALA A 48 -22.64 -40.19 -27.88
C ALA A 48 -22.04 -38.78 -27.67
N ALA A 49 -20.73 -38.77 -27.41
CA ALA A 49 -19.83 -37.67 -27.74
C ALA A 49 -19.58 -37.61 -29.26
N PRO A 50 -19.19 -36.44 -29.78
CA PRO A 50 -17.97 -36.41 -30.57
C PRO A 50 -16.99 -35.35 -30.06
N ALA A 51 -15.73 -35.76 -29.99
CA ALA A 51 -14.60 -34.86 -29.87
C ALA A 51 -14.50 -33.96 -31.11
N SER A 52 -14.41 -32.65 -30.90
CA SER A 52 -13.74 -31.75 -31.84
C SER A 52 -13.05 -30.65 -31.04
N GLY A 53 -11.73 -30.58 -31.24
CA GLY A 53 -10.89 -29.62 -30.58
C GLY A 53 -11.09 -28.21 -31.15
N THR A 54 -10.95 -27.23 -30.28
CA THR A 54 -10.13 -26.04 -30.51
C THR A 54 -10.01 -25.31 -29.19
N SER A 55 -8.84 -25.39 -28.58
CA SER A 55 -8.42 -24.49 -27.52
C SER A 55 -8.24 -23.09 -28.13
N ALA A 56 -9.34 -22.39 -28.35
CA ALA A 56 -9.33 -20.98 -28.66
C ALA A 56 -8.92 -20.25 -27.37
N SER A 57 -7.68 -19.76 -27.36
CA SER A 57 -7.21 -18.71 -26.47
C SER A 57 -8.32 -17.68 -26.26
N ALA A 58 -8.77 -17.53 -25.02
CA ALA A 58 -9.82 -16.59 -24.62
C ALA A 58 -9.31 -15.15 -24.82
N ALA A 59 -9.39 -14.66 -26.06
CA ALA A 59 -9.20 -13.26 -26.38
C ALA A 59 -10.38 -12.50 -25.78
N SER A 60 -10.17 -11.93 -24.59
CA SER A 60 -11.10 -11.02 -23.91
C SER A 60 -11.82 -10.09 -24.88
N SER A 61 -13.13 -9.90 -24.69
CA SER A 61 -13.92 -9.06 -25.61
C SER A 61 -13.38 -7.61 -25.64
N PRO A 62 -13.54 -6.87 -26.75
CA PRO A 62 -13.10 -5.47 -26.84
C PRO A 62 -13.64 -4.58 -25.70
N VAL A 63 -14.85 -4.89 -25.21
CA VAL A 63 -15.51 -4.20 -24.09
C VAL A 63 -14.81 -4.49 -22.76
N GLU A 64 -14.41 -5.73 -22.49
CA GLU A 64 -13.64 -6.08 -21.29
C GLU A 64 -12.26 -5.39 -21.27
N ARG A 65 -11.57 -5.36 -22.42
CA ARG A 65 -10.28 -4.67 -22.58
C ARG A 65 -10.39 -3.17 -22.32
N GLY A 66 -11.44 -2.53 -22.86
CA GLY A 66 -11.74 -1.11 -22.60
C GLY A 66 -11.98 -0.81 -21.12
N SER A 67 -12.69 -1.70 -20.41
CA SER A 67 -12.98 -1.53 -18.97
C SER A 67 -11.73 -1.65 -18.09
N LEU A 68 -10.80 -2.55 -18.44
CA LEU A 68 -9.55 -2.76 -17.71
C LEU A 68 -8.60 -1.58 -17.89
N ALA A 69 -8.41 -1.11 -19.13
CA ALA A 69 -7.58 0.05 -19.42
C ALA A 69 -8.07 1.31 -18.68
N ALA A 70 -9.38 1.56 -18.67
CA ALA A 70 -9.98 2.64 -17.89
C ALA A 70 -9.77 2.46 -16.38
N GLY A 71 -9.83 1.23 -15.87
CA GLY A 71 -9.52 0.88 -14.48
C GLY A 71 -8.07 1.21 -14.10
N TRP A 72 -7.10 0.87 -14.95
CA TRP A 72 -5.68 1.16 -14.74
C TRP A 72 -5.36 2.64 -14.85
N ALA A 73 -5.93 3.35 -15.83
CA ALA A 73 -5.78 4.79 -15.94
C ALA A 73 -6.30 5.50 -14.68
N LYS A 74 -7.47 5.09 -14.16
CA LYS A 74 -8.02 5.59 -12.90
C LYS A 74 -7.11 5.29 -11.71
N TYR A 75 -6.48 4.12 -11.69
CA TYR A 75 -5.52 3.75 -10.66
C TYR A 75 -4.29 4.67 -10.66
N TYR A 76 -3.62 4.84 -11.80
CA TYR A 76 -2.42 5.68 -11.90
C TYR A 76 -2.70 7.15 -11.60
N ARG A 77 -3.80 7.68 -12.14
CA ARG A 77 -4.29 9.03 -11.83
C ARG A 77 -4.41 9.25 -10.32
N LYS A 78 -5.09 8.35 -9.61
CA LYS A 78 -5.22 8.46 -8.15
C LYS A 78 -3.88 8.44 -7.40
N ARG A 79 -2.87 7.71 -7.89
CA ARG A 79 -1.53 7.68 -7.29
C ARG A 79 -0.78 8.98 -7.54
N VAL A 80 -0.80 9.47 -8.78
CA VAL A 80 -0.19 10.75 -9.17
C VAL A 80 -0.79 11.89 -8.34
N ALA A 81 -2.11 11.99 -8.25
CA ALA A 81 -2.78 13.05 -7.46
C ALA A 81 -2.51 12.97 -5.96
N ARG A 82 -2.09 11.81 -5.46
CA ARG A 82 -1.75 11.63 -4.05
C ARG A 82 -0.30 12.01 -3.76
N ILE A 83 0.62 11.71 -4.68
CA ILE A 83 2.07 11.76 -4.43
C ILE A 83 2.66 13.05 -5.01
N MET A 84 2.48 13.27 -6.32
CA MET A 84 3.29 14.25 -7.06
C MET A 84 3.16 15.71 -6.60
N PRO A 85 1.97 16.24 -6.24
CA PRO A 85 1.86 17.67 -5.91
C PRO A 85 2.73 18.09 -4.72
N ALA A 86 2.61 17.41 -3.58
CA ALA A 86 3.40 17.75 -2.40
C ALA A 86 4.87 17.33 -2.55
N TYR A 87 5.12 16.24 -3.28
CA TYR A 87 6.47 15.82 -3.63
C TYR A 87 7.23 16.91 -4.42
N TRP A 88 6.63 17.45 -5.48
CA TRP A 88 7.26 18.51 -6.26
C TRP A 88 7.50 19.78 -5.45
N VAL A 89 6.54 20.16 -4.61
CA VAL A 89 6.72 21.31 -3.71
C VAL A 89 7.90 21.09 -2.76
N LEU A 90 8.02 19.90 -2.17
CA LEU A 90 9.19 19.55 -1.35
C LEU A 90 10.48 19.70 -2.15
N VAL A 91 10.60 19.03 -3.31
CA VAL A 91 11.83 19.01 -4.11
C VAL A 91 12.25 20.42 -4.50
N VAL A 92 11.32 21.23 -5.03
CA VAL A 92 11.60 22.62 -5.42
C VAL A 92 12.02 23.45 -4.22
N LEU A 93 11.29 23.37 -3.09
CA LEU A 93 11.59 24.19 -1.93
C LEU A 93 12.93 23.80 -1.30
N VAL A 94 13.24 22.51 -1.18
CA VAL A 94 14.53 22.07 -0.62
C VAL A 94 15.69 22.48 -1.51
N LEU A 95 15.58 22.31 -2.84
CA LEU A 95 16.67 22.64 -3.77
C LEU A 95 16.89 24.15 -3.94
N VAL A 96 15.88 24.98 -3.70
CA VAL A 96 15.96 26.45 -3.88
C VAL A 96 16.19 27.20 -2.57
N ALA A 97 15.54 26.78 -1.48
CA ALA A 97 15.45 27.57 -0.26
C ALA A 97 16.33 27.06 0.89
N LEU A 98 16.84 25.82 0.83
CA LEU A 98 17.70 25.28 1.89
C LEU A 98 19.15 25.19 1.42
N PRO A 99 20.14 25.52 2.28
CA PRO A 99 21.56 25.41 1.93
C PRO A 99 21.98 23.97 1.54
N VAL A 100 21.30 22.95 2.07
CA VAL A 100 21.54 21.55 1.66
C VAL A 100 21.15 21.24 0.22
N GLY A 101 20.39 22.14 -0.43
CA GLY A 101 20.02 22.11 -1.83
C GLY A 101 21.08 22.69 -2.77
N ASP A 102 22.08 23.40 -2.24
CA ASP A 102 23.11 24.06 -3.05
C ASP A 102 23.90 23.03 -3.88
N GLY A 103 24.37 23.46 -5.06
CA GLY A 103 25.15 22.63 -5.98
C GLY A 103 24.34 21.59 -6.78
N ALA A 104 23.01 21.57 -6.67
CA ALA A 104 22.16 20.70 -7.50
C ALA A 104 22.25 21.08 -9.00
N ASN A 105 22.83 20.19 -9.80
CA ASN A 105 22.92 20.33 -11.24
C ASN A 105 21.62 19.90 -11.95
N LEU A 106 21.52 20.14 -13.26
CA LEU A 106 20.33 19.80 -14.05
C LEU A 106 19.96 18.30 -13.95
N ARG A 107 20.94 17.40 -13.86
CA ARG A 107 20.69 15.96 -13.68
C ARG A 107 19.98 15.72 -12.36
N THR A 108 20.48 16.26 -11.24
CA THR A 108 19.86 16.14 -9.91
C THR A 108 18.43 16.67 -9.92
N TRP A 109 18.19 17.81 -10.57
CA TRP A 109 16.84 18.36 -10.74
C TRP A 109 15.92 17.40 -11.48
N LEU A 110 16.33 16.92 -12.66
CA LEU A 110 15.51 16.04 -13.48
C LEU A 110 15.26 14.70 -12.80
N THR A 111 16.27 14.08 -12.20
CA THR A 111 16.12 12.76 -11.59
C THR A 111 15.25 12.81 -10.33
N ASN A 112 15.35 13.86 -9.52
CA ASN A 112 14.46 14.03 -8.37
C ASN A 112 13.04 14.41 -8.84
N LEU A 113 12.84 15.37 -9.74
CA LEU A 113 11.48 15.72 -10.21
C LEU A 113 10.73 14.55 -10.86
N THR A 114 11.45 13.59 -11.43
CA THR A 114 10.89 12.39 -12.08
C THR A 114 10.89 11.13 -11.20
N LEU A 115 11.35 11.20 -9.95
CA LEU A 115 11.50 10.05 -9.05
C LEU A 115 12.44 8.95 -9.58
N THR A 116 13.41 9.30 -10.41
CA THR A 116 14.35 8.35 -11.03
C THR A 116 15.76 8.37 -10.42
N GLN A 117 15.98 9.13 -9.35
CA GLN A 117 17.27 9.33 -8.71
C GLN A 117 17.97 8.05 -8.22
N VAL A 118 17.25 6.96 -8.00
CA VAL A 118 17.85 5.65 -7.63
C VAL A 118 18.61 4.98 -8.77
N TYR A 119 18.41 5.42 -10.01
CA TYR A 119 19.04 4.83 -11.20
C TYR A 119 20.27 5.58 -11.69
N PHE A 120 20.59 6.73 -11.07
CA PHE A 120 21.68 7.60 -11.49
C PHE A 120 22.63 7.87 -10.33
N ALA A 121 23.93 7.87 -10.62
CA ALA A 121 24.97 8.22 -9.66
C ALA A 121 24.77 9.64 -9.11
N ASP A 122 25.18 9.84 -7.86
CA ASP A 122 25.22 11.15 -7.17
C ASP A 122 23.91 11.95 -7.20
N SER A 123 22.78 11.27 -7.38
CA SER A 123 21.47 11.90 -7.53
C SER A 123 20.66 11.96 -6.22
N LEU A 124 21.16 11.34 -5.15
CA LEU A 124 20.59 11.43 -3.79
C LEU A 124 21.10 12.71 -3.11
N HIS A 125 20.39 13.81 -3.30
CA HIS A 125 20.80 15.12 -2.80
C HIS A 125 20.48 15.32 -1.30
N GLY A 126 21.20 16.24 -0.66
CA GLY A 126 20.99 16.64 0.74
C GLY A 126 19.55 17.07 1.01
N GLY A 127 18.99 16.66 2.16
CA GLY A 127 17.57 16.89 2.51
C GLY A 127 16.56 16.04 1.74
N LEU A 128 16.96 15.41 0.63
CA LEU A 128 16.13 14.61 -0.26
C LEU A 128 16.49 13.11 -0.26
N THR A 129 17.53 12.71 0.48
CA THR A 129 18.07 11.34 0.44
C THR A 129 17.02 10.26 0.67
N HIS A 130 16.14 10.40 1.67
CA HIS A 130 15.06 9.44 1.97
C HIS A 130 14.08 9.15 0.83
N LEU A 131 14.01 10.02 -0.18
CA LEU A 131 13.09 9.89 -1.31
C LEU A 131 13.44 8.70 -2.22
N TRP A 132 14.60 8.06 -2.05
CA TRP A 132 14.92 6.78 -2.69
C TRP A 132 13.80 5.75 -2.47
N SER A 133 13.23 5.72 -1.26
CA SER A 133 12.15 4.79 -0.90
C SER A 133 10.85 5.10 -1.64
N LEU A 134 10.58 6.37 -1.93
CA LEU A 134 9.42 6.81 -2.71
C LEU A 134 9.58 6.45 -4.19
N SER A 135 10.80 6.52 -4.74
CA SER A 135 11.10 6.02 -6.09
C SER A 135 10.84 4.52 -6.21
N VAL A 136 11.29 3.75 -5.22
CA VAL A 136 11.00 2.32 -5.12
C VAL A 136 9.49 2.06 -5.05
N GLU A 137 8.75 2.84 -4.27
CA GLU A 137 7.30 2.75 -4.17
C GLU A 137 6.59 3.04 -5.52
N VAL A 138 7.03 4.08 -6.25
CA VAL A 138 6.45 4.41 -7.56
C VAL A 138 6.78 3.34 -8.60
N ALA A 139 8.00 2.80 -8.62
CA ALA A 139 8.35 1.66 -9.48
C ALA A 139 7.45 0.45 -9.20
N PHE A 140 7.14 0.19 -7.93
CA PHE A 140 6.19 -0.85 -7.55
C PHE A 140 4.75 -0.54 -8.02
N TYR A 141 4.30 0.72 -7.92
CA TYR A 141 2.98 1.12 -8.44
C TYR A 141 2.87 0.99 -9.95
N VAL A 142 3.92 1.30 -10.69
CA VAL A 142 4.00 1.12 -12.15
C VAL A 142 3.88 -0.36 -12.51
N THR A 143 4.57 -1.24 -11.79
CA THR A 143 4.60 -2.69 -12.07
C THR A 143 3.39 -3.46 -11.51
N LEU A 144 2.62 -2.89 -10.58
CA LEU A 144 1.49 -3.55 -9.92
C LEU A 144 0.47 -4.21 -10.87
N PRO A 145 0.04 -3.59 -12.00
CA PRO A 145 -0.89 -4.23 -12.92
C PRO A 145 -0.35 -5.53 -13.53
N ILE A 146 0.97 -5.59 -13.80
CA ILE A 146 1.63 -6.78 -14.32
C ILE A 146 1.53 -7.91 -13.30
N PHE A 147 1.85 -7.63 -12.02
CA PHE A 147 1.67 -8.59 -10.94
C PHE A 147 0.21 -9.02 -10.78
N ALA A 148 -0.74 -8.08 -10.88
CA ALA A 148 -2.16 -8.40 -10.78
C ALA A 148 -2.64 -9.35 -11.88
N ILE A 149 -2.16 -9.16 -13.12
CA ILE A 149 -2.47 -10.04 -14.26
C ILE A 149 -1.80 -11.40 -14.07
N ALA A 150 -0.49 -11.43 -13.76
CA ALA A 150 0.26 -12.66 -13.56
C ALA A 150 -0.34 -13.52 -12.42
N LEU A 151 -0.62 -12.92 -11.28
CA LEU A 151 -1.21 -13.61 -10.13
C LEU A 151 -2.63 -14.11 -10.42
N ARG A 152 -3.41 -13.44 -11.29
CA ARG A 152 -4.73 -13.96 -11.71
C ARG A 152 -4.58 -15.21 -12.58
N GLY A 153 -3.58 -15.25 -13.47
CA GLY A 153 -3.30 -16.42 -14.30
C GLY A 153 -2.82 -17.62 -13.49
N LEU A 154 -2.05 -17.39 -12.43
CA LEU A 154 -1.49 -18.46 -11.58
C LEU A 154 -2.53 -19.17 -10.70
N ASP A 155 -3.69 -18.56 -10.46
CA ASP A 155 -4.75 -19.16 -9.64
C ASP A 155 -6.14 -18.84 -10.22
N PRO A 156 -6.50 -19.50 -11.34
CA PRO A 156 -7.79 -19.28 -12.01
C PRO A 156 -8.98 -19.62 -11.10
N MET A 157 -8.76 -20.57 -10.18
CA MET A 157 -9.76 -21.08 -9.24
C MET A 157 -9.90 -20.20 -7.99
N ARG A 158 -9.09 -19.14 -7.86
CA ARG A 158 -9.13 -18.15 -6.77
C ARG A 158 -8.99 -18.76 -5.37
N ARG A 159 -8.18 -19.82 -5.24
CA ARG A 159 -7.92 -20.52 -3.96
C ARG A 159 -6.79 -19.89 -3.13
N GLN A 160 -6.17 -18.83 -3.63
CA GLN A 160 -5.09 -17.99 -3.09
C GLN A 160 -3.75 -18.69 -2.82
N GLY A 161 -3.72 -20.00 -2.61
CA GLY A 161 -2.50 -20.74 -2.22
C GLY A 161 -1.33 -20.56 -3.18
N ALA A 162 -1.56 -20.71 -4.49
CA ALA A 162 -0.52 -20.52 -5.50
C ALA A 162 -0.02 -19.07 -5.57
N ARG A 163 -0.90 -18.09 -5.31
CA ARG A 163 -0.55 -16.65 -5.31
C ARG A 163 0.32 -16.31 -4.10
N ILE A 164 -0.06 -16.79 -2.92
CA ILE A 164 0.73 -16.60 -1.69
C ILE A 164 2.08 -17.29 -1.83
N LEU A 165 2.13 -18.52 -2.37
CA LEU A 165 3.38 -19.22 -2.61
C LEU A 165 4.28 -18.47 -3.61
N ALA A 166 3.72 -17.94 -4.70
CA ALA A 166 4.47 -17.13 -5.65
C ALA A 166 5.00 -15.84 -5.03
N LEU A 167 4.20 -15.15 -4.21
CA LEU A 167 4.63 -13.95 -3.48
C LEU A 167 5.74 -14.25 -2.48
N VAL A 168 5.65 -15.37 -1.75
CA VAL A 168 6.70 -15.83 -0.83
C VAL A 168 7.96 -16.18 -1.61
N GLY A 169 7.86 -16.93 -2.71
CA GLY A 169 8.98 -17.28 -3.57
C GLY A 169 9.71 -16.05 -4.12
N LEU A 170 8.97 -15.09 -4.68
CA LEU A 170 9.53 -13.82 -5.16
C LEU A 170 10.13 -12.98 -4.02
N SER A 171 9.56 -13.04 -2.81
CA SER A 171 10.15 -12.39 -1.63
C SER A 171 11.51 -12.98 -1.28
N VAL A 172 11.63 -14.31 -1.29
CA VAL A 172 12.91 -15.00 -1.05
C VAL A 172 13.92 -14.64 -2.14
N LEU A 173 13.50 -14.61 -3.40
CA LEU A 173 14.38 -14.20 -4.51
C LEU A 173 14.84 -12.75 -4.39
N SER A 174 13.99 -11.85 -3.89
CA SER A 174 14.35 -10.42 -3.71
C SER A 174 15.54 -10.21 -2.77
N PHE A 175 15.71 -11.10 -1.79
CA PHE A 175 16.88 -11.07 -0.91
C PHE A 175 18.19 -11.39 -1.62
N GLY A 176 18.13 -12.16 -2.71
CA GLY A 176 19.29 -12.46 -3.55
C GLY A 176 19.75 -11.27 -4.41
N TRP A 177 19.00 -10.17 -4.45
CA TRP A 177 19.26 -9.03 -5.33
C TRP A 177 20.71 -8.50 -5.25
N ALA A 178 21.24 -8.38 -4.04
CA ALA A 178 22.58 -7.83 -3.81
C ALA A 178 23.72 -8.67 -4.42
N TRP A 179 23.45 -9.93 -4.80
CA TRP A 179 24.43 -10.84 -5.39
C TRP A 179 24.27 -11.02 -6.90
N LEU A 180 23.27 -10.38 -7.53
CA LEU A 180 23.17 -10.44 -8.98
C LEU A 180 24.29 -9.63 -9.63
N PRO A 181 25.07 -10.20 -10.57
CA PRO A 181 26.16 -9.51 -11.26
C PRO A 181 25.60 -8.60 -12.37
N LEU A 182 24.81 -7.60 -11.99
CA LEU A 182 24.23 -6.64 -12.93
C LEU A 182 25.24 -5.50 -13.19
N PRO A 183 25.40 -5.07 -14.45
CA PRO A 183 26.26 -3.94 -14.79
C PRO A 183 25.59 -2.64 -14.35
N TYR A 184 26.01 -2.10 -13.21
CA TYR A 184 25.63 -0.76 -12.78
C TYR A 184 26.68 0.26 -13.21
N PRO A 185 26.26 1.45 -13.69
CA PRO A 185 27.18 2.56 -13.85
C PRO A 185 27.86 2.92 -12.52
N ASP A 186 29.11 3.36 -12.60
CA ASP A 186 29.87 3.80 -11.41
C ASP A 186 29.08 4.84 -10.61
N GLY A 187 29.01 4.64 -9.28
CA GLY A 187 28.27 5.52 -8.35
C GLY A 187 26.78 5.22 -8.19
N VAL A 188 26.20 4.27 -8.95
CA VAL A 188 24.83 3.80 -8.72
C VAL A 188 24.81 2.75 -7.61
N ASN A 189 24.02 2.99 -6.56
CA ASN A 189 23.90 2.06 -5.45
C ASN A 189 22.95 0.88 -5.81
N PRO A 190 23.44 -0.38 -5.84
CA PRO A 190 22.64 -1.55 -6.20
C PRO A 190 21.65 -1.97 -5.10
N HIS A 191 21.85 -1.53 -3.85
CA HIS A 191 21.03 -1.89 -2.68
C HIS A 191 19.76 -1.05 -2.54
N ILE A 192 19.62 0.05 -3.26
CA ILE A 192 18.41 0.91 -3.23
C ILE A 192 17.47 0.67 -4.43
N GLN A 193 17.67 -0.43 -5.16
CA GLN A 193 16.89 -0.75 -6.35
C GLN A 193 15.53 -1.37 -6.00
N PRO A 194 14.46 -1.12 -6.79
CA PRO A 194 13.11 -1.54 -6.40
C PRO A 194 12.94 -3.04 -6.16
N ALA A 195 13.63 -3.87 -6.95
CA ALA A 195 13.54 -5.32 -6.85
C ALA A 195 14.08 -5.85 -5.52
N ALA A 196 15.06 -5.15 -4.90
CA ALA A 196 15.66 -5.55 -3.63
C ALA A 196 14.67 -5.47 -2.45
N TYR A 197 13.61 -4.66 -2.58
CA TYR A 197 12.61 -4.43 -1.54
C TYR A 197 11.26 -5.09 -1.83
N PHE A 198 11.17 -5.97 -2.84
CA PHE A 198 9.91 -6.63 -3.19
C PHE A 198 9.28 -7.37 -2.00
N SER A 199 10.10 -7.98 -1.13
CA SER A 199 9.63 -8.66 0.08
C SER A 199 8.76 -7.79 0.99
N TRP A 200 9.07 -6.49 1.12
CA TRP A 200 8.29 -5.55 1.95
C TRP A 200 6.89 -5.33 1.38
N PHE A 201 6.79 -5.16 0.05
CA PHE A 201 5.50 -5.05 -0.63
C PHE A 201 4.73 -6.36 -0.61
N ALA A 202 5.43 -7.49 -0.75
CA ALA A 202 4.85 -8.82 -0.72
C ALA A 202 4.22 -9.14 0.63
N ALA A 203 4.80 -8.72 1.76
CA ALA A 203 4.16 -8.85 3.07
C ALA A 203 2.77 -8.16 3.09
N GLY A 204 2.70 -6.92 2.59
CA GLY A 204 1.43 -6.19 2.46
C GLY A 204 0.43 -6.87 1.52
N MET A 205 0.92 -7.43 0.40
CA MET A 205 0.07 -8.19 -0.54
C MET A 205 -0.45 -9.50 0.07
N ILE A 206 0.38 -10.22 0.83
CA ILE A 206 -0.02 -11.44 1.53
C ILE A 206 -1.09 -11.12 2.58
N PHE A 207 -0.93 -10.05 3.36
CA PHE A 207 -1.98 -9.62 4.29
C PHE A 207 -3.28 -9.27 3.56
N ALA A 208 -3.21 -8.62 2.40
CA ALA A 208 -4.39 -8.32 1.60
C ALA A 208 -5.07 -9.59 1.04
N GLU A 209 -4.30 -10.61 0.62
CA GLU A 209 -4.86 -11.89 0.19
C GLU A 209 -5.55 -12.61 1.35
N VAL A 210 -4.93 -12.63 2.54
CA VAL A 210 -5.54 -13.19 3.76
C VAL A 210 -6.81 -12.42 4.16
N GLU A 211 -6.79 -11.08 4.14
CA GLU A 211 -7.95 -10.24 4.42
C GLU A 211 -9.11 -10.55 3.43
N SER A 212 -8.78 -10.78 2.16
CA SER A 212 -9.78 -11.07 1.13
C SER A 212 -10.53 -12.39 1.33
N LEU A 213 -10.03 -13.31 2.18
CA LEU A 213 -10.75 -14.52 2.61
C LEU A 213 -12.07 -14.20 3.30
N ALA A 214 -12.24 -12.99 3.86
CA ALA A 214 -13.50 -12.57 4.48
C ALA A 214 -14.70 -12.61 3.51
N GLY A 215 -14.44 -12.51 2.21
CA GLY A 215 -15.45 -12.63 1.16
C GLY A 215 -15.72 -14.05 0.65
N SER A 216 -14.96 -15.05 1.11
CA SER A 216 -15.08 -16.44 0.66
C SER A 216 -16.16 -17.21 1.41
N GLN A 217 -16.87 -18.09 0.71
CA GLN A 217 -17.92 -18.95 1.29
C GLN A 217 -17.37 -20.26 1.88
N SER A 218 -16.08 -20.56 1.68
CA SER A 218 -15.46 -21.81 2.13
C SER A 218 -15.28 -21.86 3.65
N ALA A 219 -15.59 -23.01 4.27
CA ALA A 219 -15.36 -23.23 5.70
C ALA A 219 -13.87 -23.08 6.07
N ARG A 220 -12.96 -23.65 5.27
CA ARG A 220 -11.51 -23.56 5.46
C ARG A 220 -11.02 -22.11 5.39
N ALA A 221 -11.55 -21.31 4.47
CA ALA A 221 -11.21 -19.89 4.35
C ALA A 221 -11.55 -19.10 5.62
N ARG A 222 -12.73 -19.35 6.20
CA ARG A 222 -13.15 -18.71 7.45
C ARG A 222 -12.28 -19.12 8.62
N GLU A 223 -11.87 -20.38 8.70
CA GLU A 223 -11.00 -20.89 9.77
C GLU A 223 -9.59 -20.27 9.71
N VAL A 224 -8.99 -20.21 8.51
CA VAL A 224 -7.69 -19.56 8.29
C VAL A 224 -7.76 -18.08 8.70
N LEU A 225 -8.80 -17.36 8.26
CA LEU A 225 -8.98 -15.95 8.62
C LEU A 225 -9.19 -15.77 10.13
N ALA A 226 -10.03 -16.59 10.76
CA ALA A 226 -10.29 -16.50 12.20
C ALA A 226 -9.00 -16.74 13.02
N THR A 227 -8.18 -17.70 12.59
CA THR A 227 -6.87 -17.98 13.19
C THR A 227 -5.92 -16.80 13.00
N ALA A 228 -5.81 -16.27 11.78
CA ALA A 228 -4.99 -15.10 11.48
C ALA A 228 -5.41 -13.88 12.32
N GLN A 229 -6.71 -13.63 12.47
CA GLN A 229 -7.24 -12.57 13.32
C GLN A 229 -6.97 -12.79 14.81
N ARG A 230 -7.00 -14.04 15.29
CA ARG A 230 -6.63 -14.38 16.68
C ARG A 230 -5.17 -14.01 16.94
N PHE A 231 -4.26 -14.40 16.05
CA PHE A 231 -2.84 -14.00 16.16
C PHE A 231 -2.65 -12.49 16.01
N ALA A 232 -3.36 -11.84 15.08
CA ALA A 232 -3.33 -10.39 14.90
C ALA A 232 -3.77 -9.62 16.16
N ARG A 233 -4.68 -10.19 16.96
CA ARG A 233 -5.14 -9.62 18.24
C ARG A 233 -4.13 -9.77 19.38
N LEU A 234 -3.09 -10.60 19.25
CA LEU A 234 -1.99 -10.69 20.23
C LEU A 234 -1.02 -9.51 20.05
N ARG A 235 -1.52 -8.28 20.23
CA ARG A 235 -0.82 -7.03 19.89
C ARG A 235 0.57 -6.92 20.53
N TRP A 236 0.71 -7.39 21.76
CA TRP A 236 1.97 -7.33 22.50
C TRP A 236 3.08 -8.17 21.85
N LEU A 237 2.75 -9.32 21.24
CA LEU A 237 3.72 -10.12 20.48
C LEU A 237 4.22 -9.33 19.27
N TRP A 238 3.30 -8.74 18.51
CA TRP A 238 3.64 -7.95 17.34
C TRP A 238 4.47 -6.71 17.70
N ILE A 239 4.12 -6.01 18.78
CA ILE A 239 4.90 -4.88 19.29
C ILE A 239 6.29 -5.35 19.72
N GLY A 240 6.40 -6.46 20.47
CA GLY A 240 7.67 -7.05 20.87
C GLY A 240 8.53 -7.46 19.66
N THR A 241 7.93 -8.06 18.63
CA THR A 241 8.60 -8.38 17.37
C THR A 241 9.09 -7.14 16.63
N ALA A 242 8.28 -6.08 16.54
CA ALA A 242 8.67 -4.83 15.91
C ALA A 242 9.83 -4.16 16.67
N VAL A 243 9.74 -4.05 18.00
CA VAL A 243 10.81 -3.48 18.83
C VAL A 243 12.08 -4.33 18.74
N GLY A 244 11.96 -5.66 18.79
CA GLY A 244 13.09 -6.57 18.65
C GLY A 244 13.77 -6.45 17.29
N ALA A 245 13.01 -6.39 16.20
CA ALA A 245 13.56 -6.19 14.86
C ALA A 245 14.26 -4.83 14.71
N LEU A 246 13.70 -3.77 15.30
CA LEU A 246 14.32 -2.44 15.31
C LEU A 246 15.63 -2.43 16.12
N ALA A 247 15.63 -3.02 17.32
CA ALA A 247 16.82 -3.13 18.15
C ALA A 247 17.91 -3.97 17.45
N LEU A 248 17.52 -5.06 16.81
CA LEU A 248 18.44 -5.89 16.03
C LEU A 248 19.03 -5.13 14.84
N ALA A 249 18.21 -4.37 14.10
CA ALA A 249 18.67 -3.54 13.00
C ALA A 249 19.63 -2.44 13.46
N ALA A 250 19.38 -1.83 14.63
CA ALA A 250 20.24 -0.81 15.21
C ALA A 250 21.59 -1.38 15.69
N TRP A 251 21.60 -2.61 16.19
CA TRP A 251 22.80 -3.31 16.60
C TRP A 251 23.62 -3.89 15.43
N MET A 252 22.95 -4.22 14.32
CA MET A 252 23.58 -4.86 13.16
C MET A 252 24.05 -3.86 12.09
N GLY A 253 25.36 -3.67 12.01
CA GLY A 253 26.05 -3.01 10.91
C GLY A 253 26.66 -1.66 11.31
N PRO A 254 27.45 -1.05 10.41
CA PRO A 254 28.18 0.16 10.71
C PRO A 254 27.24 1.34 10.97
N GLU A 255 27.71 2.24 11.82
CA GLU A 255 27.09 3.54 12.02
C GLU A 255 27.41 4.47 10.84
N GLY A 256 26.46 5.35 10.50
CA GLY A 256 26.68 6.37 9.48
C GLY A 256 26.22 6.01 8.07
N LEU A 257 26.60 6.86 7.11
CA LEU A 257 26.26 6.77 5.69
C LEU A 257 27.38 6.07 4.91
N VAL A 258 27.76 4.87 5.36
CA VAL A 258 28.79 4.07 4.70
C VAL A 258 28.17 3.04 3.77
N GLU A 259 28.94 2.60 2.78
CA GLU A 259 28.54 1.51 1.92
C GLU A 259 28.39 0.22 2.74
N LEU A 260 27.25 -0.44 2.58
CA LEU A 260 26.93 -1.67 3.29
C LEU A 260 27.54 -2.85 2.54
N SER A 261 28.03 -3.85 3.27
CA SER A 261 28.25 -5.17 2.66
C SER A 261 26.91 -5.80 2.28
N ASN A 262 26.91 -6.69 1.27
CA ASN A 262 25.69 -7.41 0.85
C ASN A 262 25.00 -8.15 2.02
N TRP A 263 25.78 -8.64 2.99
CA TRP A 263 25.25 -9.34 4.15
C TRP A 263 24.63 -8.39 5.19
N GLU A 264 25.18 -7.20 5.36
CA GLU A 264 24.56 -6.16 6.20
C GLU A 264 23.29 -5.62 5.57
N PHE A 265 23.31 -5.39 4.27
CA PHE A 265 22.12 -5.04 3.50
C PHE A 265 21.02 -6.09 3.68
N LEU A 266 21.34 -7.38 3.48
CA LEU A 266 20.37 -8.46 3.64
C LEU A 266 19.75 -8.48 5.04
N ARG A 267 20.59 -8.44 6.09
CA ARG A 267 20.13 -8.48 7.49
C ARG A 267 19.24 -7.28 7.83
N ARG A 268 19.63 -6.07 7.41
CA ARG A 268 18.83 -4.84 7.63
C ARG A 268 17.51 -4.88 6.86
N THR A 269 17.53 -5.34 5.60
CA THR A 269 16.32 -5.49 4.79
C THR A 269 15.36 -6.54 5.38
N TRP A 270 15.89 -7.63 5.94
CA TRP A 270 15.08 -8.63 6.64
C TRP A 270 14.49 -8.08 7.94
N CYS A 271 15.26 -7.34 8.74
CA CYS A 271 14.73 -6.66 9.93
C CYS A 271 13.65 -5.64 9.55
N GLY A 272 13.84 -4.88 8.46
CA GLY A 272 12.84 -3.96 7.92
C GLY A 272 11.55 -4.66 7.49
N LEU A 273 11.65 -5.85 6.87
CA LEU A 273 10.50 -6.69 6.53
C LEU A 273 9.73 -7.09 7.78
N VAL A 274 10.42 -7.64 8.78
CA VAL A 274 9.82 -8.09 10.04
C VAL A 274 9.18 -6.93 10.79
N PHE A 275 9.88 -5.80 10.89
CA PHE A 275 9.38 -4.57 11.50
C PHE A 275 8.11 -4.09 10.80
N GLY A 276 8.15 -3.90 9.48
CA GLY A 276 7.00 -3.43 8.70
C GLY A 276 5.81 -4.38 8.78
N ALA A 277 6.05 -5.69 8.66
CA ALA A 277 5.02 -6.70 8.79
C ALA A 277 4.40 -6.71 10.20
N ALA A 278 5.21 -6.51 11.24
CA ALA A 278 4.73 -6.50 12.61
C ALA A 278 3.97 -5.23 13.00
N VAL A 279 4.37 -4.08 12.44
CA VAL A 279 3.65 -2.82 12.63
C VAL A 279 2.33 -2.82 11.87
N ILE A 280 2.30 -3.30 10.62
CA ILE A 280 1.12 -3.19 9.74
C ILE A 280 0.17 -4.38 9.88
N GLY A 281 0.71 -5.60 9.88
CA GLY A 281 -0.04 -6.87 9.85
C GLY A 281 -1.19 -6.98 10.85
N PRO A 282 -1.00 -6.70 12.15
CA PRO A 282 -2.07 -6.87 13.12
C PRO A 282 -3.23 -5.91 12.84
N TRP A 283 -2.97 -4.68 12.36
CA TRP A 283 -4.02 -3.72 12.02
C TRP A 283 -4.64 -3.98 10.64
N ALA A 284 -3.90 -4.61 9.73
CA ALA A 284 -4.43 -5.04 8.44
C ALA A 284 -5.46 -6.17 8.60
N LEU A 285 -5.19 -7.14 9.47
CA LEU A 285 -6.04 -8.31 9.67
C LEU A 285 -7.15 -8.08 10.71
N ALA A 286 -6.88 -7.25 11.72
CA ALA A 286 -7.83 -6.90 12.77
C ALA A 286 -7.78 -5.37 13.02
N PRO A 287 -8.61 -4.56 12.35
CA PRO A 287 -8.49 -3.08 12.36
C PRO A 287 -9.01 -2.40 13.65
N GLU A 288 -9.33 -3.16 14.69
CA GLU A 288 -9.93 -2.67 15.93
C GLU A 288 -8.92 -1.95 16.83
N SER A 289 -9.03 -0.62 16.99
CA SER A 289 -8.21 0.16 17.91
C SER A 289 -8.96 1.35 18.51
N ARG A 290 -8.93 1.52 19.83
CA ARG A 290 -9.41 2.75 20.49
C ARG A 290 -8.40 3.89 20.39
N PHE A 291 -7.11 3.58 20.33
CA PHE A 291 -6.04 4.59 20.28
C PHE A 291 -5.92 5.22 18.89
N LEU A 292 -5.88 4.40 17.84
CA LEU A 292 -5.74 4.89 16.46
C LEU A 292 -6.99 5.65 15.97
N THR A 293 -8.14 5.48 16.63
CA THR A 293 -9.39 6.18 16.32
C THR A 293 -9.51 7.54 17.02
N THR A 294 -8.55 7.91 17.88
CA THR A 294 -8.54 9.24 18.51
C THR A 294 -8.36 10.36 17.46
N PRO A 295 -8.89 11.57 17.69
CA PRO A 295 -8.78 12.68 16.73
C PRO A 295 -7.32 13.04 16.41
N VAL A 296 -6.43 12.96 17.39
CA VAL A 296 -4.99 13.26 17.24
C VAL A 296 -4.33 12.22 16.33
N MET A 297 -4.52 10.92 16.58
CA MET A 297 -3.96 9.87 15.72
C MET A 297 -4.52 9.93 14.30
N GLN A 298 -5.81 10.28 14.15
CA GLN A 298 -6.42 10.50 12.85
C GLN A 298 -5.83 11.72 12.12
N ALA A 299 -5.50 12.80 12.84
CA ALA A 299 -4.82 13.96 12.27
C ALA A 299 -3.40 13.62 11.80
N LEU A 300 -2.60 12.98 12.66
CA LEU A 300 -1.27 12.50 12.28
C LEU A 300 -1.32 11.51 11.11
N GLY A 301 -2.33 10.64 11.07
CA GLY A 301 -2.56 9.75 9.94
C GLY A 301 -2.83 10.49 8.62
N ARG A 302 -3.60 11.58 8.65
CA ARG A 302 -3.82 12.43 7.47
C ARG A 302 -2.55 13.15 7.02
N TRP A 303 -1.73 13.61 7.96
CA TRP A 303 -0.49 14.32 7.68
C TRP A 303 0.72 13.40 7.47
N SER A 304 0.55 12.08 7.63
CA SER A 304 1.64 11.09 7.59
C SER A 304 2.51 11.17 6.35
N TYR A 305 1.92 11.48 5.19
CA TYR A 305 2.67 11.67 3.95
C TYR A 305 3.53 12.93 3.99
N GLY A 306 2.98 14.07 4.41
CA GLY A 306 3.75 15.29 4.64
C GLY A 306 4.84 15.10 5.70
N ILE A 307 4.58 14.36 6.78
CA ILE A 307 5.59 14.04 7.80
C ILE A 307 6.75 13.26 7.17
N PHE A 308 6.44 12.23 6.38
CA PHE A 308 7.44 11.48 5.62
C PHE A 308 8.21 12.37 4.63
N LEU A 309 7.57 13.32 3.95
CA LEU A 309 8.26 14.18 2.98
C LEU A 309 9.22 15.18 3.64
N TRP A 310 8.75 15.87 4.69
CA TRP A 310 9.47 17.02 5.24
C TRP A 310 10.51 16.66 6.29
N HIS A 311 10.44 15.48 6.91
CA HIS A 311 11.29 15.17 8.07
C HIS A 311 12.80 15.26 7.82
N MET A 312 13.32 14.81 6.67
CA MET A 312 14.77 14.91 6.40
C MET A 312 15.22 16.34 6.13
N ALA A 313 14.38 17.13 5.44
CA ALA A 313 14.65 18.56 5.27
C ALA A 313 14.67 19.26 6.64
N MET A 314 13.69 18.97 7.50
CA MET A 314 13.64 19.54 8.85
C MET A 314 14.76 19.02 9.76
N LEU A 315 15.18 17.76 9.59
CA LEU A 315 16.34 17.21 10.27
C LEU A 315 17.61 17.98 9.90
N SER A 316 17.79 18.31 8.61
CA SER A 316 18.93 19.11 8.15
C SER A 316 18.94 20.53 8.72
N VAL A 317 17.76 21.08 9.04
CA VAL A 317 17.61 22.38 9.71
C VAL A 317 17.80 22.26 11.23
N ALA A 318 17.41 21.13 11.84
CA ALA A 318 17.53 20.91 13.28
C ALA A 318 18.98 20.90 13.77
N PHE A 319 19.92 20.34 13.00
CA PHE A 319 21.36 20.32 13.34
C PHE A 319 21.96 21.72 13.57
N PRO A 320 21.91 22.65 12.58
CA PRO A 320 22.44 23.99 12.78
C PRO A 320 21.66 24.80 13.82
N LEU A 321 20.34 24.60 13.95
CA LEU A 321 19.55 25.28 14.99
C LEU A 321 19.99 24.91 16.42
N LEU A 322 20.39 23.66 16.62
CA LEU A 322 20.88 23.17 17.91
C LEU A 322 22.39 23.38 18.11
N GLY A 323 23.12 23.78 17.06
CA GLY A 323 24.57 23.91 17.10
C GLY A 323 25.31 22.59 17.30
N VAL A 324 24.69 21.46 16.92
CA VAL A 324 25.26 20.10 17.08
C VAL A 324 25.61 19.52 15.71
N ARG A 325 26.67 18.70 15.65
CA ARG A 325 27.07 18.05 14.40
C ARG A 325 26.34 16.72 14.22
N ILE A 326 26.34 16.24 12.99
CA ILE A 326 25.77 14.92 12.66
C ILE A 326 26.62 13.85 13.37
N PHE A 327 25.94 12.91 14.05
CA PHE A 327 26.54 11.82 14.83
C PHE A 327 27.16 12.22 16.20
N ASP A 328 26.81 13.39 16.76
CA ASP A 328 27.27 13.83 18.10
C ASP A 328 26.48 13.25 19.30
N GLY A 329 25.63 12.24 19.10
CA GLY A 329 24.90 11.57 20.20
C GLY A 329 23.67 12.31 20.77
N HIS A 330 23.29 13.47 20.22
CA HIS A 330 22.14 14.26 20.68
C HIS A 330 20.77 13.81 20.15
N LEU A 331 20.52 12.49 20.12
CA LEU A 331 19.34 11.89 19.47
C LEU A 331 18.01 12.50 19.94
N LEU A 332 17.80 12.62 21.26
CA LEU A 332 16.52 13.08 21.82
C LEU A 332 16.24 14.55 21.47
N ALA A 333 17.23 15.41 21.60
CA ALA A 333 17.10 16.83 21.30
C ALA A 333 16.85 17.06 19.80
N VAL A 334 17.65 16.42 18.93
CA VAL A 334 17.50 16.50 17.48
C VAL A 334 16.15 15.95 17.03
N SER A 335 15.71 14.82 17.58
CA SER A 335 14.41 14.22 17.26
C SER A 335 13.25 15.12 17.69
N ALA A 336 13.31 15.68 18.90
CA ALA A 336 12.27 16.57 19.42
C ALA A 336 12.10 17.81 18.54
N VAL A 337 13.22 18.48 18.18
CA VAL A 337 13.20 19.64 17.29
C VAL A 337 12.70 19.24 15.90
N THR A 338 13.18 18.13 15.34
CA THR A 338 12.76 17.64 14.02
C THR A 338 11.24 17.39 14.00
N ILE A 339 10.69 16.73 15.02
CA ILE A 339 9.26 16.47 15.15
C ILE A 339 8.47 17.79 15.28
N ALA A 340 8.95 18.71 16.12
CA ALA A 340 8.32 20.00 16.36
C ALA A 340 8.26 20.87 15.08
N LEU A 341 9.26 20.79 14.21
CA LEU A 341 9.27 21.46 12.91
C LEU A 341 8.42 20.71 11.86
N THR A 342 8.53 19.38 11.82
CA THR A 342 7.92 18.56 10.78
C THR A 342 6.40 18.50 10.88
N ILE A 343 5.83 18.33 12.08
CA ILE A 343 4.37 18.16 12.21
C ILE A 343 3.60 19.39 11.72
N PRO A 344 3.92 20.64 12.15
CA PRO A 344 3.22 21.82 11.65
C PRO A 344 3.41 22.02 10.15
N LEU A 345 4.62 21.81 9.63
CA LEU A 345 4.90 21.96 8.20
C LEU A 345 4.15 20.91 7.36
N ALA A 346 4.07 19.66 7.84
CA ALA A 346 3.28 18.60 7.22
C ALA A 346 1.78 18.94 7.23
N ALA A 347 1.26 19.48 8.33
CA ALA A 347 -0.13 19.92 8.41
C ALA A 347 -0.42 21.06 7.43
N ALA A 348 0.49 22.04 7.31
CA ALA A 348 0.39 23.13 6.34
C ALA A 348 0.46 22.62 4.90
N SER A 349 1.44 21.77 4.58
CA SER A 349 1.59 21.12 3.27
C SER A 349 0.34 20.32 2.89
N TYR A 350 -0.25 19.59 3.84
CA TYR A 350 -1.49 18.86 3.61
C TYR A 350 -2.66 19.81 3.26
N ALA A 351 -2.83 20.88 4.02
CA ALA A 351 -3.94 21.82 3.85
C ALA A 351 -3.80 22.70 2.60
N LEU A 352 -2.58 23.12 2.26
CA LEU A 352 -2.30 24.08 1.20
C LEU A 352 -1.98 23.44 -0.14
N VAL A 353 -1.44 22.21 -0.15
CA VAL A 353 -0.97 21.55 -1.37
C VAL A 353 -1.72 20.24 -1.62
N GLU A 354 -1.65 19.29 -0.69
CA GLU A 354 -2.16 17.93 -0.95
C GLU A 354 -3.67 17.90 -1.15
N GLU A 355 -4.43 18.50 -0.22
CA GLU A 355 -5.88 18.46 -0.24
C GLU A 355 -6.47 19.29 -1.41
N PRO A 356 -5.99 20.52 -1.69
CA PRO A 356 -6.44 21.28 -2.84
C PRO A 356 -6.11 20.60 -4.18
N ALA A 357 -4.88 20.09 -4.34
CA ALA A 357 -4.47 19.41 -5.57
C ALA A 357 -5.29 18.13 -5.80
N ARG A 358 -5.53 17.34 -4.75
CA ARG A 358 -6.36 16.12 -4.82
C ARG A 358 -7.79 16.42 -5.24
N ARG A 359 -8.40 17.48 -4.69
CA ARG A 359 -9.76 17.92 -5.07
C ARG A 359 -9.81 18.45 -6.50
N TRP A 360 -8.80 19.21 -6.91
CA TRP A 360 -8.73 19.75 -8.27
C TRP A 360 -8.55 18.64 -9.31
N LEU A 361 -7.55 17.78 -9.16
CA LEU A 361 -7.30 16.63 -10.05
C LEU A 361 -8.49 15.66 -10.09
N GLY A 362 -9.14 15.43 -8.94
CA GLY A 362 -10.35 14.62 -8.87
C GLY A 362 -11.51 15.19 -9.69
N ARG A 363 -11.67 16.52 -9.74
CA ARG A 363 -12.69 17.18 -10.57
C ARG A 363 -12.36 17.10 -12.06
N VAL A 364 -11.12 17.40 -12.44
CA VAL A 364 -10.65 17.35 -13.84
C VAL A 364 -10.91 15.96 -14.42
N TRP A 365 -10.45 14.91 -13.75
CA TRP A 365 -10.60 13.55 -14.26
C TRP A 365 -12.02 13.00 -14.19
N ALA A 366 -12.87 13.51 -13.29
CA ALA A 366 -14.29 13.19 -13.28
C ALA A 366 -15.03 13.83 -14.47
N ASN A 367 -14.58 15.00 -14.93
CA ASN A 367 -15.11 15.63 -16.13
C ASN A 367 -14.68 14.89 -17.39
N ASP A 368 -13.40 14.50 -17.51
CA ASP A 368 -12.91 13.70 -18.65
C ASP A 368 -13.77 12.44 -18.86
N ALA A 369 -14.03 11.69 -17.78
CA ALA A 369 -14.80 10.45 -17.82
C ALA A 369 -16.26 10.65 -18.25
N ARG A 370 -16.84 11.84 -18.04
CA ARG A 370 -18.19 12.18 -18.50
C ARG A 370 -18.21 12.57 -19.98
N THR A 371 -17.21 13.29 -20.46
CA THR A 371 -17.07 13.65 -21.88
C THR A 371 -16.71 12.47 -22.77
N SER A 372 -16.10 11.41 -22.25
CA SER A 372 -15.77 10.19 -23.00
C SER A 372 -16.89 9.14 -23.01
N ALA A 373 -18.01 9.37 -22.32
CA ALA A 373 -19.15 8.45 -22.35
C ALA A 373 -19.85 8.60 -23.72
N PRO A 374 -20.04 7.51 -24.50
CA PRO A 374 -20.76 7.60 -25.75
C PRO A 374 -22.17 8.11 -25.47
N VAL A 375 -22.57 9.19 -26.15
CA VAL A 375 -23.94 9.67 -26.15
C VAL A 375 -24.79 8.51 -26.63
N SER A 376 -25.57 7.91 -25.73
CA SER A 376 -26.61 6.97 -26.11
C SER A 376 -27.65 7.76 -26.89
N THR A 377 -27.52 7.78 -28.20
CA THR A 377 -28.58 8.21 -29.10
C THR A 377 -29.70 7.19 -28.96
N SER A 378 -30.79 7.65 -28.33
CA SER A 378 -32.08 6.96 -28.18
C SER A 378 -32.73 6.66 -29.51
#